data_AF-J9GG86-F1
#
_entry.id   AF-J9GG86-F1
#
_cell.length_a   1.000
_cell.length_b   1.000
_cell.length_c   1.000
_cell.angle_alpha   90.00
_cell.angle_beta   90.00
_cell.angle_gamma   90.00
#
_symmetry.space_group_name_H-M   'P 1'
#
loop_
_entity.id
_entity.type
_entity.pdbx_description
1 polymer ?
#
loop_
_entity_poly.entity_id
_entity_poly.type
_entity_poly.pdbx_seq_one_letter_code
_entity_poly.pdbx_strand_id
1 'polypeptide(L)'
;MEDIIKPISKELLKAELTEEKRLRMTNKSNNQIYIITAQDSPNIMREIGRLREIAFRAAGGGTGLSMDIDEYDTMENPYKQLIVWNPEAEEILGGYRYILGTDVRFDEYGRPILATSHMFNFSEKFLKEYLPTTIELGRSFVTLEYQSTRAGSKGLFALDNLWDGLGALTVVMPNVKYFFGKVTMYPSYHRQSRDKILYFLRKHFGDKEGLITPMKPLQLETDEKELAAIFCKDTFKEDYRILNSE
;
A
#
# COMPACT_ATOMS: atom_id res chain seq x y z
N MET A 1 22.99 2.53 9.20
CA MET A 1 21.75 3.13 8.67
C MET A 1 22.14 4.48 8.12
N GLU A 2 21.80 4.77 6.87
CA GLU A 2 22.12 6.04 6.23
C GLU A 2 21.26 7.18 6.80
N ASP A 3 21.79 8.39 6.76
CA ASP A 3 21.02 9.59 7.03
C ASP A 3 19.96 9.79 5.93
N ILE A 4 18.73 10.08 6.35
CA ILE A 4 17.65 10.40 5.42
C ILE A 4 17.97 11.73 4.73
N ILE A 5 17.69 11.81 3.42
CA ILE A 5 17.94 13.05 2.68
C ILE A 5 17.21 14.24 3.32
N LYS A 6 17.73 15.46 3.09
CA LYS A 6 17.02 16.68 3.46
C LYS A 6 15.72 16.82 2.64
N PRO A 7 14.69 17.50 3.18
CA PRO A 7 13.47 17.80 2.44
C PRO A 7 13.79 18.50 1.12
N ILE A 8 13.07 18.11 0.08
CA ILE A 8 13.15 18.78 -1.22
C ILE A 8 12.47 20.15 -1.13
N SER A 9 12.98 21.15 -1.86
CA SER A 9 12.42 22.51 -1.86
C SER A 9 10.96 22.49 -2.33
N LYS A 10 10.09 23.22 -1.61
CA LYS A 10 8.66 23.31 -1.92
C LYS A 10 8.40 23.88 -3.30
N GLU A 11 9.26 24.79 -3.76
CA GLU A 11 9.21 25.38 -5.10
C GLU A 11 9.41 24.30 -6.17
N LEU A 12 10.38 23.40 -5.98
CA LEU A 12 10.62 22.27 -6.90
C LEU A 12 9.46 21.27 -6.90
N LEU A 13 8.91 20.97 -5.72
CA LEU A 13 7.75 20.07 -5.61
C LEU A 13 6.55 20.64 -6.35
N LYS A 14 6.19 21.90 -6.09
CA LYS A 14 5.07 22.57 -6.77
C LYS A 14 5.26 22.69 -8.28
N ALA A 15 6.48 22.88 -8.76
CA ALA A 15 6.76 22.95 -10.19
C ALA A 15 6.43 21.63 -10.92
N GLU A 16 6.49 20.50 -10.24
CA GLU A 16 6.16 19.18 -10.82
C GLU A 16 4.68 18.80 -10.70
N LEU A 17 3.93 19.41 -9.77
CA LEU A 17 2.50 19.16 -9.50
C LEU A 17 1.57 19.97 -10.41
N THR A 18 1.62 19.70 -11.71
CA THR A 18 0.81 20.37 -12.73
C THR A 18 -0.65 19.91 -12.74
N GLU A 19 -1.54 20.75 -13.27
CA GLU A 19 -2.97 20.45 -13.36
C GLU A 19 -3.28 19.17 -14.16
N GLU A 20 -2.49 18.91 -15.22
CA GLU A 20 -2.55 17.67 -16.03
C GLU A 20 -2.41 16.40 -15.18
N LYS A 21 -1.54 16.43 -14.17
CA LYS A 21 -1.25 15.29 -13.29
C LYS A 21 -2.25 15.18 -12.14
N ARG A 22 -3.11 16.18 -11.97
CA ARG A 22 -4.11 16.21 -10.90
C ARG A 22 -5.27 15.30 -11.29
N LEU A 23 -5.42 14.21 -10.55
CA LEU A 23 -6.53 13.28 -10.74
C LEU A 23 -7.86 13.91 -10.31
N ARG A 24 -7.88 14.48 -9.09
CA ARG A 24 -9.07 15.12 -8.51
C ARG A 24 -8.73 15.92 -7.25
N MET A 25 -9.71 16.66 -6.75
CA MET A 25 -9.74 17.13 -5.37
C MET A 25 -10.36 16.08 -4.45
N THR A 26 -9.96 16.10 -3.18
CA THR A 26 -10.55 15.28 -2.13
C THR A 26 -11.93 15.78 -1.72
N ASN A 27 -12.74 14.90 -1.13
CA ASN A 27 -14.08 15.25 -0.63
C ASN A 27 -14.02 16.10 0.65
N LYS A 28 -12.90 16.07 1.37
CA LYS A 28 -12.67 16.76 2.64
C LYS A 28 -11.31 17.49 2.62
N SER A 29 -11.26 18.66 3.24
CA SER A 29 -10.04 19.45 3.50
C SER A 29 -9.33 20.07 2.28
N ASN A 30 -9.99 20.17 1.12
CA ASN A 30 -9.45 20.82 -0.09
C ASN A 30 -8.07 20.32 -0.53
N ASN A 31 -7.71 19.09 -0.14
CA ASN A 31 -6.49 18.44 -0.58
C ASN A 31 -6.64 18.00 -2.05
N GLN A 32 -5.52 17.76 -2.69
CA GLN A 32 -5.44 17.42 -4.11
C GLN A 32 -4.80 16.05 -4.26
N ILE A 33 -5.29 15.26 -5.21
CA ILE A 33 -4.77 13.94 -5.51
C ILE A 33 -4.05 14.01 -6.84
N TYR A 34 -2.78 13.60 -6.84
CA TYR A 34 -1.93 13.57 -8.01
C TYR A 34 -1.50 12.14 -8.33
N ILE A 35 -1.33 11.87 -9.62
CA ILE A 35 -0.66 10.67 -10.11
C ILE A 35 0.63 11.12 -10.80
N ILE A 36 1.75 10.56 -10.37
CA ILE A 36 3.08 10.89 -10.91
C ILE A 36 3.92 9.64 -11.14
N THR A 37 5.00 9.80 -11.88
CA THR A 37 6.06 8.80 -12.03
C THR A 37 7.44 9.42 -11.73
N ALA A 38 8.46 8.59 -11.55
CA ALA A 38 9.82 9.08 -11.36
C ALA A 38 10.36 9.86 -12.58
N GLN A 39 9.86 9.55 -13.78
CA GLN A 39 10.28 10.17 -15.03
C GLN A 39 9.68 11.55 -15.22
N ASP A 40 8.40 11.74 -14.85
CA ASP A 40 7.71 13.03 -15.01
C ASP A 40 7.85 13.97 -13.81
N SER A 41 8.15 13.44 -12.61
CA SER A 41 8.23 14.20 -11.36
C SER A 41 9.35 13.67 -10.45
N PRO A 42 10.63 13.81 -10.85
CA PRO A 42 11.76 13.27 -10.11
C PRO A 42 11.94 13.87 -8.72
N ASN A 43 11.63 15.15 -8.51
CA ASN A 43 11.73 15.78 -7.19
C ASN A 43 10.62 15.27 -6.24
N ILE A 44 9.40 15.13 -6.74
CA ILE A 44 8.28 14.52 -6.00
C ILE A 44 8.62 13.07 -5.65
N MET A 45 9.17 12.29 -6.59
CA MET A 45 9.55 10.90 -6.31
C MET A 45 10.59 10.79 -5.19
N ARG A 46 11.61 11.67 -5.19
CA ARG A 46 12.61 11.74 -4.11
C ARG A 46 11.97 12.08 -2.76
N GLU A 47 11.03 13.02 -2.75
CA GLU A 47 10.31 13.40 -1.54
C GLU A 47 9.41 12.26 -1.04
N ILE A 48 8.73 11.52 -1.92
CA ILE A 48 8.00 10.31 -1.58
C ILE A 48 8.93 9.28 -0.93
N GLY A 49 10.10 9.01 -1.53
CA GLY A 49 11.09 8.09 -0.98
C GLY A 49 11.58 8.50 0.41
N ARG A 50 11.83 9.80 0.62
CA ARG A 50 12.18 10.37 1.92
C ARG A 50 11.08 10.12 2.96
N LEU A 51 9.83 10.44 2.62
CA LEU A 51 8.68 10.34 3.53
C LEU A 51 8.32 8.88 3.86
N ARG A 52 8.43 7.98 2.87
CA ARG A 52 8.31 6.54 3.08
C ARG A 52 9.34 6.02 4.06
N GLU A 53 10.61 6.36 3.85
CA GLU A 53 11.68 5.90 4.73
C GLU A 53 11.46 6.40 6.17
N ILE A 54 11.04 7.65 6.34
CA ILE A 54 10.67 8.21 7.66
C ILE A 54 9.54 7.39 8.31
N ALA A 55 8.43 7.20 7.59
CA ALA A 55 7.26 6.50 8.10
C ALA A 55 7.57 5.02 8.40
N PHE A 56 8.28 4.34 7.51
CA PHE A 56 8.59 2.93 7.66
C PHE A 56 9.67 2.68 8.71
N ARG A 57 10.71 3.53 8.84
CA ARG A 57 11.67 3.42 9.97
C ARG A 57 10.98 3.56 11.31
N ALA A 58 10.07 4.51 11.46
CA ALA A 58 9.32 4.69 12.70
C ALA A 58 8.47 3.46 13.08
N ALA A 59 7.98 2.72 12.08
CA ALA A 59 7.25 1.47 12.28
C ALA A 59 8.14 0.22 12.40
N GLY A 60 9.47 0.35 12.23
CA GLY A 60 10.43 -0.76 12.30
C GLY A 60 10.64 -1.51 10.97
N GLY A 61 10.26 -0.92 9.85
CA GLY A 61 10.28 -1.52 8.50
C GLY A 61 11.00 -0.73 7.40
N GLY A 62 11.74 0.32 7.75
CA GLY A 62 12.50 1.11 6.78
C GLY A 62 13.60 0.30 6.08
N THR A 63 14.04 0.78 4.91
CA THR A 63 15.10 0.14 4.12
C THR A 63 16.47 0.29 4.79
N GLY A 64 16.63 1.32 5.63
CA GLY A 64 17.90 1.73 6.23
C GLY A 64 18.76 2.60 5.31
N LEU A 65 18.29 2.88 4.09
CA LEU A 65 18.89 3.78 3.11
C LEU A 65 18.37 5.21 3.26
N SER A 66 19.00 6.17 2.60
CA SER A 66 18.61 7.58 2.66
C SER A 66 17.20 7.89 2.12
N MET A 67 16.63 7.02 1.29
CA MET A 67 15.27 7.07 0.73
C MET A 67 14.75 5.65 0.44
N ASP A 68 13.44 5.43 0.57
CA ASP A 68 12.76 4.19 0.14
C ASP A 68 12.26 4.33 -1.31
N ILE A 69 13.18 4.07 -2.24
CA ILE A 69 12.94 3.99 -3.70
C ILE A 69 13.61 2.72 -4.18
N ASP A 70 12.88 1.89 -4.93
CA ASP A 70 13.39 0.66 -5.52
C ASP A 70 13.31 0.67 -7.06
N GLU A 71 13.78 -0.40 -7.70
CA GLU A 71 13.76 -0.57 -9.15
C GLU A 71 12.36 -0.43 -9.77
N TYR A 72 11.30 -0.79 -9.04
CA TYR A 72 9.92 -0.69 -9.53
C TYR A 72 9.42 0.76 -9.60
N ASP A 73 10.04 1.67 -8.86
CA ASP A 73 9.72 3.10 -8.93
C ASP A 73 10.40 3.80 -10.12
N THR A 74 11.48 3.24 -10.66
CA THR A 74 12.36 3.93 -11.63
C THR A 74 12.58 3.19 -12.96
N MET A 75 12.09 1.94 -13.08
CA MET A 75 12.12 1.18 -14.34
C MET A 75 11.36 1.89 -15.47
N GLU A 76 11.56 1.42 -16.71
CA GLU A 76 10.99 2.04 -17.92
C GLU A 76 9.46 2.21 -17.85
N ASN A 77 8.74 1.20 -17.34
CA ASN A 77 7.31 1.27 -17.07
C ASN A 77 7.06 1.14 -15.56
N PRO A 78 7.33 2.18 -14.77
CA PRO A 78 7.35 2.05 -13.33
C PRO A 78 5.95 1.98 -12.75
N TYR A 79 5.89 1.66 -11.46
CA TYR A 79 4.70 1.90 -10.68
C TYR A 79 4.44 3.40 -10.60
N LYS A 80 3.17 3.75 -10.78
CA LYS A 80 2.66 5.10 -10.58
C LYS A 80 2.54 5.37 -9.09
N GLN A 81 2.73 6.62 -8.72
CA GLN A 81 2.56 7.08 -7.35
C GLN A 81 1.30 7.92 -7.27
N LEU A 82 0.34 7.49 -6.47
CA LEU A 82 -0.81 8.29 -6.08
C LEU A 82 -0.47 8.99 -4.77
N ILE A 83 -0.52 10.32 -4.74
CA ILE A 83 -0.24 11.10 -3.54
C ILE A 83 -1.38 12.04 -3.21
N VAL A 84 -1.53 12.31 -1.91
CA VAL A 84 -2.41 13.37 -1.40
C VAL A 84 -1.52 14.57 -1.05
N TRP A 85 -1.75 15.68 -1.74
CA TRP A 85 -1.07 16.95 -1.57
C TRP A 85 -1.95 17.93 -0.80
N ASN A 86 -1.39 18.56 0.23
CA ASN A 86 -2.00 19.68 0.93
C ASN A 86 -1.46 20.99 0.35
N PRO A 87 -2.26 21.76 -0.41
CA PRO A 87 -1.81 23.00 -1.01
C PRO A 87 -1.57 24.14 -0.01
N GLU A 88 -2.18 24.10 1.18
CA GLU A 88 -1.99 25.13 2.22
C GLU A 88 -0.65 24.92 2.95
N ALA A 89 -0.35 23.67 3.31
CA ALA A 89 0.92 23.33 3.96
C ALA A 89 2.08 23.19 2.97
N GLU A 90 1.76 22.99 1.68
CA GLU A 90 2.69 22.61 0.63
C GLU A 90 3.45 21.33 0.97
N GLU A 91 2.69 20.29 1.35
CA GLU A 91 3.21 19.02 1.86
C GLU A 91 2.45 17.81 1.29
N ILE A 92 3.15 16.70 1.17
CA ILE A 92 2.55 15.39 0.87
C ILE A 92 2.05 14.80 2.19
N LEU A 93 0.78 14.41 2.24
CA LEU A 93 0.15 13.81 3.42
C LEU A 93 0.36 12.29 3.47
N GLY A 94 0.49 11.67 2.31
CA GLY A 94 0.58 10.23 2.16
C GLY A 94 0.40 9.82 0.71
N GLY A 95 0.50 8.51 0.46
CA GLY A 95 0.34 7.99 -0.88
C GLY A 95 0.32 6.47 -0.97
N TYR A 96 0.05 6.01 -2.18
CA TYR A 96 0.13 4.62 -2.61
C TYR A 96 1.03 4.51 -3.84
N ARG A 97 1.77 3.42 -3.91
CA ARG A 97 2.37 2.94 -5.15
C ARG A 97 1.39 1.98 -5.82
N TYR A 98 1.21 2.08 -7.13
CA TYR A 98 0.34 1.15 -7.85
C TYR A 98 0.78 0.88 -9.30
N ILE A 99 0.38 -0.27 -9.82
CA ILE A 99 0.47 -0.58 -11.26
C ILE A 99 -0.86 -1.19 -11.72
N LEU A 100 -1.31 -0.82 -12.92
CA LEU A 100 -2.48 -1.43 -13.53
C LEU A 100 -2.10 -2.81 -14.04
N GLY A 101 -2.91 -3.83 -13.79
CA GLY A 101 -2.62 -5.17 -14.27
C GLY A 101 -2.53 -5.31 -15.79
N THR A 102 -3.11 -4.36 -16.54
CA THR A 102 -2.95 -4.22 -18.00
C THR A 102 -1.57 -3.74 -18.42
N ASP A 103 -0.86 -3.05 -17.52
CA ASP A 103 0.46 -2.45 -17.78
C ASP A 103 1.59 -3.40 -17.31
N VAL A 104 1.23 -4.54 -16.72
CA VAL A 104 2.19 -5.51 -16.19
C VAL A 104 2.90 -6.22 -17.33
N ARG A 105 4.23 -6.12 -17.32
CA ARG A 105 5.11 -6.84 -18.24
C ARG A 105 5.42 -8.23 -17.69
N PHE A 106 5.81 -9.15 -18.57
CA PHE A 106 6.19 -10.50 -18.23
C PHE A 106 7.66 -10.73 -18.59
N ASP A 107 8.36 -11.52 -17.79
CA ASP A 107 9.73 -11.92 -18.07
C ASP A 107 9.79 -13.03 -19.15
N GLU A 108 11.01 -13.46 -19.50
CA GLU A 108 11.26 -14.53 -20.49
C GLU A 108 10.67 -15.89 -20.10
N TYR A 109 10.33 -16.08 -18.81
CA TYR A 109 9.72 -17.30 -18.27
C TYR A 109 8.19 -17.17 -18.10
N GLY A 110 7.60 -16.06 -18.57
CA GLY A 110 6.17 -15.80 -18.47
C GLY A 110 5.70 -15.42 -17.07
N ARG A 111 6.60 -15.01 -16.17
CA ARG A 111 6.25 -14.52 -14.83
C ARG A 111 5.97 -13.02 -14.89
N PRO A 112 4.95 -12.51 -14.17
CA PRO A 112 4.68 -11.09 -14.15
C PRO A 112 5.84 -10.35 -13.43
N ILE A 113 6.20 -9.17 -13.92
CA ILE A 113 7.18 -8.30 -13.28
C ILE A 113 6.44 -7.39 -12.31
N LEU A 114 6.26 -7.88 -11.08
CA LEU A 114 5.61 -7.17 -9.99
C LEU A 114 6.52 -7.07 -8.77
N ALA A 115 6.36 -6.01 -7.98
CA ALA A 115 7.03 -5.83 -6.70
C ALA A 115 6.76 -6.99 -5.71
N THR A 116 5.69 -7.75 -5.90
CA THR A 116 5.35 -8.95 -5.10
C THR A 116 5.80 -10.28 -5.71
N SER A 117 6.36 -10.29 -6.92
CA SER A 117 6.68 -11.54 -7.66
C SER A 117 7.81 -12.37 -7.07
N HIS A 118 8.65 -11.77 -6.24
CA HIS A 118 9.69 -12.48 -5.50
C HIS A 118 9.17 -13.10 -4.17
N MET A 119 7.90 -12.81 -3.80
CA MET A 119 7.29 -13.27 -2.55
C MET A 119 6.16 -14.29 -2.77
N PHE A 120 5.50 -14.23 -3.93
CA PHE A 120 4.31 -15.02 -4.22
C PHE A 120 4.41 -15.74 -5.57
N ASN A 121 3.80 -16.91 -5.63
CA ASN A 121 3.46 -17.59 -6.86
C ASN A 121 2.08 -17.12 -7.32
N PHE A 122 1.93 -16.90 -8.63
CA PHE A 122 0.66 -16.55 -9.25
C PHE A 122 0.18 -17.72 -10.10
N SER A 123 -1.07 -18.14 -9.88
CA SER A 123 -1.68 -19.18 -10.72
C SER A 123 -1.92 -18.67 -12.14
N GLU A 124 -1.98 -19.58 -13.12
CA GLU A 124 -2.38 -19.21 -14.49
C GLU A 124 -3.76 -18.53 -14.53
N LYS A 125 -4.68 -18.98 -13.67
CA LYS A 125 -6.03 -18.41 -13.55
C LYS A 125 -5.96 -16.95 -13.13
N PHE A 126 -5.15 -16.62 -12.12
CA PHE A 126 -4.94 -15.24 -11.70
C PHE A 126 -4.39 -14.40 -12.85
N LEU A 127 -3.33 -14.88 -13.52
CA LEU A 127 -2.66 -14.14 -14.60
C LEU A 127 -3.58 -13.87 -15.80
N LYS A 128 -4.42 -14.84 -16.18
CA LYS A 128 -5.28 -14.74 -17.37
C LYS A 128 -6.63 -14.05 -17.08
N GLU A 129 -7.24 -14.34 -15.94
CA GLU A 129 -8.63 -13.94 -15.66
C GLU A 129 -8.74 -12.74 -14.69
N TYR A 130 -7.80 -12.58 -13.75
CA TYR A 130 -7.90 -11.56 -12.69
C TYR A 130 -6.98 -10.38 -12.94
N LEU A 131 -5.70 -10.64 -13.25
CA LEU A 131 -4.67 -9.61 -13.41
C LEU A 131 -5.11 -8.50 -14.37
N PRO A 132 -5.72 -8.75 -15.55
CA PRO A 132 -6.15 -7.67 -16.46
C PRO A 132 -7.24 -6.75 -15.91
N THR A 133 -7.86 -7.10 -14.78
CA THR A 133 -8.88 -6.29 -14.07
C THR A 133 -8.47 -5.97 -12.63
N THR A 134 -7.19 -6.13 -12.31
CA THR A 134 -6.63 -5.91 -10.98
C THR A 134 -5.64 -4.76 -10.99
N ILE A 135 -5.61 -3.98 -9.92
CA ILE A 135 -4.54 -3.01 -9.64
C ILE A 135 -3.73 -3.54 -8.46
N GLU A 136 -2.42 -3.67 -8.62
CA GLU A 136 -1.55 -3.95 -7.49
C GLU A 136 -1.26 -2.66 -6.74
N LEU A 137 -1.37 -2.69 -5.41
CA LEU A 137 -1.06 -1.63 -4.47
C LEU A 137 0.13 -2.01 -3.60
N GLY A 138 0.97 -1.03 -3.30
CA GLY A 138 2.11 -1.20 -2.42
C GLY A 138 2.56 0.11 -1.79
N ARG A 139 3.55 0.02 -0.89
CA ARG A 139 4.22 1.15 -0.23
C ARG A 139 3.26 2.25 0.26
N SER A 140 2.12 1.83 0.80
CA SER A 140 1.13 2.75 1.36
C SER A 140 1.71 3.42 2.59
N PHE A 141 1.66 4.75 2.65
CA PHE A 141 2.14 5.50 3.79
C PHE A 141 1.28 6.74 4.04
N VAL A 142 1.26 7.15 5.29
CA VAL A 142 0.84 8.49 5.74
C VAL A 142 2.06 9.10 6.42
N THR A 143 2.32 10.40 6.27
CA THR A 143 3.45 11.02 6.95
C THR A 143 3.24 11.04 8.46
N LEU A 144 4.32 10.97 9.25
CA LEU A 144 4.25 10.77 10.70
C LEU A 144 3.42 11.84 11.40
N GLU A 145 3.49 13.08 10.93
CA GLU A 145 2.75 14.23 11.44
C GLU A 145 1.23 14.05 11.30
N TYR A 146 0.80 13.14 10.42
CA TYR A 146 -0.59 12.84 10.10
C TYR A 146 -0.99 11.41 10.52
N GLN A 147 -0.09 10.64 11.14
CA GLN A 147 -0.37 9.36 11.79
C GLN A 147 -0.79 9.60 13.26
N SER A 148 -2.03 9.22 13.62
CA SER A 148 -2.66 9.24 14.96
C SER A 148 -3.58 10.40 15.35
N THR A 149 -4.50 10.07 16.27
CA THR A 149 -5.42 10.93 17.02
C THR A 149 -4.76 12.05 17.85
N ARG A 150 -3.42 12.08 17.94
CA ARG A 150 -2.66 13.14 18.63
C ARG A 150 -2.42 14.40 17.77
N ALA A 151 -2.77 14.38 16.48
CA ALA A 151 -2.64 15.52 15.57
C ALA A 151 -3.85 16.50 15.63
N GLY A 152 -4.78 16.33 16.57
CA GLY A 152 -6.04 17.08 16.58
C GLY A 152 -6.77 16.93 15.24
N SER A 153 -7.15 18.04 14.62
CA SER A 153 -7.87 18.07 13.34
C SER A 153 -7.02 17.79 12.10
N LYS A 154 -5.68 17.83 12.19
CA LYS A 154 -4.81 17.79 10.98
C LYS A 154 -4.72 16.41 10.32
N GLY A 155 -4.79 15.33 11.10
CA GLY A 155 -4.72 13.94 10.60
C GLY A 155 -6.07 13.28 10.29
N LEU A 156 -7.19 13.96 10.58
CA LEU A 156 -8.51 13.31 10.64
C LEU A 156 -8.99 12.74 9.30
N PHE A 157 -8.49 13.26 8.18
CA PHE A 157 -8.95 12.90 6.83
C PHE A 157 -7.85 12.37 5.90
N ALA A 158 -6.61 12.18 6.37
CA ALA A 158 -5.53 11.71 5.50
C ALA A 158 -5.84 10.33 4.89
N LEU A 159 -6.38 9.41 5.70
CA LEU A 159 -6.83 8.10 5.23
C LEU A 159 -8.04 8.21 4.31
N ASP A 160 -9.04 9.04 4.65
CA ASP A 160 -10.22 9.26 3.80
C ASP A 160 -9.84 9.84 2.44
N ASN A 161 -8.88 10.76 2.39
CA ASN A 161 -8.35 11.35 1.17
C ASN A 161 -7.57 10.35 0.32
N LEU A 162 -6.87 9.41 0.95
CA LEU A 162 -6.25 8.31 0.22
C LEU A 162 -7.31 7.37 -0.38
N TRP A 163 -8.40 7.10 0.34
CA TRP A 163 -9.55 6.35 -0.18
C TRP A 163 -10.23 7.07 -1.35
N ASP A 164 -10.37 8.40 -1.30
CA ASP A 164 -10.85 9.20 -2.43
C ASP A 164 -10.00 8.98 -3.70
N GLY A 165 -8.69 8.77 -3.52
CA GLY A 165 -7.73 8.49 -4.58
C GLY A 165 -7.87 7.08 -5.14
N LEU A 166 -7.92 6.07 -4.25
CA LEU A 166 -8.12 4.68 -4.66
C LEU A 166 -9.47 4.51 -5.39
N GLY A 167 -10.52 5.16 -4.91
CA GLY A 167 -11.81 5.18 -5.60
C GLY A 167 -11.73 5.82 -6.99
N ALA A 168 -10.93 6.89 -7.14
CA ALA A 168 -10.74 7.56 -8.43
C ALA A 168 -9.88 6.74 -9.43
N LEU A 169 -9.12 5.74 -8.98
CA LEU A 169 -8.45 4.81 -9.88
C LEU A 169 -9.44 3.99 -10.72
N THR A 170 -10.70 3.86 -10.30
CA THR A 170 -11.76 3.27 -11.14
C THR A 170 -12.08 4.10 -12.38
N VAL A 171 -11.73 5.39 -12.40
CA VAL A 171 -11.83 6.23 -13.60
C VAL A 171 -10.62 6.03 -14.50
N VAL A 172 -9.43 5.83 -13.91
CA VAL A 172 -8.17 5.54 -14.62
C VAL A 172 -8.21 4.16 -15.27
N MET A 173 -8.78 3.17 -14.58
CA MET A 173 -8.99 1.82 -15.06
C MET A 173 -10.49 1.44 -14.93
N PRO A 174 -11.33 1.81 -15.92
CA PRO A 174 -12.79 1.62 -15.86
C PRO A 174 -13.27 0.18 -15.64
N ASN A 175 -12.45 -0.80 -16.00
CA ASN A 175 -12.74 -2.23 -15.87
C ASN A 175 -12.13 -2.86 -14.60
N VAL A 176 -11.57 -2.07 -13.67
CA VAL A 176 -11.02 -2.60 -12.43
C VAL A 176 -12.10 -3.29 -11.60
N LYS A 177 -11.79 -4.49 -11.10
CA LYS A 177 -12.63 -5.28 -10.20
C LYS A 177 -11.95 -5.54 -8.87
N TYR A 178 -10.63 -5.57 -8.85
CA TYR A 178 -9.86 -5.99 -7.68
C TYR A 178 -8.69 -5.05 -7.40
N PHE A 179 -8.41 -4.88 -6.10
CA PHE A 179 -7.11 -4.43 -5.63
C PHE A 179 -6.38 -5.61 -5.00
N PHE A 180 -5.09 -5.72 -5.27
CA PHE A 180 -4.22 -6.74 -4.71
C PHE A 180 -2.99 -6.07 -4.10
N GLY A 181 -2.44 -6.62 -3.02
CA GLY A 181 -1.21 -6.14 -2.44
C GLY A 181 -0.85 -6.93 -1.19
N LYS A 182 0.36 -6.68 -0.67
CA LYS A 182 0.80 -7.28 0.60
C LYS A 182 0.60 -6.30 1.75
N VAL A 183 0.23 -6.83 2.91
CA VAL A 183 0.27 -6.10 4.18
C VAL A 183 1.46 -6.61 4.98
N THR A 184 2.22 -5.70 5.57
CA THR A 184 3.35 -6.05 6.43
C THR A 184 2.89 -6.05 7.89
N MET A 185 3.10 -7.16 8.60
CA MET A 185 3.03 -7.21 10.07
C MET A 185 4.46 -7.22 10.60
N TYR A 186 4.87 -6.14 11.27
CA TYR A 186 6.26 -5.98 11.71
C TYR A 186 6.63 -6.98 12.84
N PRO A 187 7.92 -7.34 12.98
CA PRO A 187 8.36 -8.29 14.02
C PRO A 187 8.05 -7.85 15.46
N SER A 188 7.86 -6.56 15.69
CA SER A 188 7.45 -5.95 16.96
C SER A 188 5.98 -6.22 17.32
N TYR A 189 5.18 -6.70 16.37
CA TYR A 189 3.79 -7.07 16.62
C TYR A 189 3.72 -8.26 17.57
N HIS A 190 2.79 -8.21 18.54
CA HIS A 190 2.62 -9.29 19.49
C HIS A 190 2.25 -10.59 18.77
N ARG A 191 3.04 -11.66 18.97
CA ARG A 191 2.99 -12.88 18.15
C ARG A 191 1.64 -13.59 18.23
N GLN A 192 1.06 -13.72 19.42
CA GLN A 192 -0.27 -14.31 19.56
C GLN A 192 -1.35 -13.46 18.87
N SER A 193 -1.26 -12.13 18.96
CA SER A 193 -2.23 -11.23 18.31
C SER A 193 -2.13 -11.30 16.79
N ARG A 194 -0.89 -11.39 16.25
CA ARG A 194 -0.64 -11.66 14.84
C ARG A 194 -1.30 -12.97 14.42
N ASP A 195 -1.07 -14.04 15.17
CA ASP A 195 -1.59 -15.37 14.84
C ASP A 195 -3.13 -15.43 14.90
N LYS A 196 -3.75 -14.75 15.88
CA LYS A 196 -5.20 -14.56 15.94
C LYS A 196 -5.75 -13.89 14.68
N ILE A 197 -5.13 -12.78 14.24
CA ILE A 197 -5.52 -12.06 13.02
C ILE A 197 -5.37 -12.96 11.79
N LEU A 198 -4.23 -13.65 11.65
CA LEU A 198 -3.96 -14.52 10.50
C LEU A 198 -4.94 -15.70 10.44
N TYR A 199 -5.22 -16.35 11.59
CA TYR A 199 -6.19 -17.43 11.65
C TYR A 199 -7.60 -16.94 11.30
N PHE A 200 -8.01 -15.81 11.85
CA PHE A 200 -9.30 -15.19 11.54
C PHE A 200 -9.45 -14.89 10.04
N LEU A 201 -8.44 -14.27 9.43
CA LEU A 201 -8.43 -13.98 7.99
C LEU A 201 -8.46 -15.26 7.16
N ARG A 202 -7.71 -16.29 7.55
CA ARG A 202 -7.70 -17.59 6.87
C ARG A 202 -9.07 -18.28 6.94
N LYS A 203 -9.73 -18.24 8.10
CA LYS A 203 -11.05 -18.86 8.32
C LYS A 203 -12.13 -18.24 7.44
N HIS A 204 -12.17 -16.91 7.37
CA HIS A 204 -13.29 -16.18 6.73
C HIS A 204 -12.99 -15.73 5.30
N PHE A 205 -11.71 -15.49 4.95
CA PHE A 205 -11.29 -14.86 3.69
C PHE A 205 -10.11 -15.59 3.02
N GLY A 206 -9.88 -16.86 3.35
CA GLY A 206 -8.83 -17.65 2.73
C GLY A 206 -9.00 -17.76 1.22
N ASP A 207 -7.88 -17.74 0.49
CA ASP A 207 -7.83 -17.99 -0.95
C ASP A 207 -8.13 -19.47 -1.24
N LYS A 208 -9.39 -19.76 -1.59
CA LYS A 208 -9.87 -21.12 -1.87
C LYS A 208 -9.44 -21.63 -3.25
N GLU A 209 -9.05 -20.73 -4.14
CA GLU A 209 -8.71 -21.04 -5.54
C GLU A 209 -7.20 -21.11 -5.76
N GLY A 210 -6.41 -20.68 -4.77
CA GLY A 210 -4.96 -20.65 -4.86
C GLY A 210 -4.47 -19.67 -5.93
N LEU A 211 -5.18 -18.55 -6.08
CA LEU A 211 -4.85 -17.50 -7.05
C LEU A 211 -3.45 -16.94 -6.82
N ILE A 212 -3.11 -16.67 -5.56
CA ILE A 212 -1.84 -16.09 -5.14
C ILE A 212 -1.38 -16.79 -3.86
N THR A 213 -0.24 -17.49 -3.92
CA THR A 213 0.27 -18.26 -2.78
C THR A 213 1.67 -17.81 -2.37
N PRO A 214 1.97 -17.68 -1.07
CA PRO A 214 3.29 -17.26 -0.63
C PRO A 214 4.34 -18.35 -0.96
N MET A 215 5.48 -17.94 -1.51
CA MET A 215 6.60 -18.86 -1.77
C MET A 215 7.20 -19.41 -0.46
N LYS A 216 7.15 -18.61 0.61
CA LYS A 216 7.54 -18.99 1.97
C LYS A 216 6.39 -18.63 2.92
N PRO A 217 5.49 -19.57 3.23
CA PRO A 217 4.34 -19.29 4.10
C PRO A 217 4.80 -19.01 5.52
N LEU A 218 4.21 -17.98 6.13
CA LEU A 218 4.37 -17.71 7.55
C LEU A 218 3.72 -18.83 8.37
N GLN A 219 4.45 -19.36 9.35
CA GLN A 219 3.95 -20.36 10.27
C GLN A 219 3.34 -19.68 11.49
N LEU A 220 2.18 -20.18 11.93
CA LEU A 220 1.60 -19.78 13.21
C LEU A 220 2.45 -20.36 14.34
N GLU A 221 2.72 -19.56 15.36
CA GLU A 221 3.46 -19.97 16.56
C GLU A 221 2.49 -20.48 17.64
N THR A 222 1.26 -19.95 17.66
CA THR A 222 0.16 -20.37 18.54
C THR A 222 -0.48 -21.67 18.05
N ASP A 223 -0.85 -22.58 18.95
CA ASP A 223 -1.51 -23.85 18.58
C ASP A 223 -2.84 -23.55 17.87
N GLU A 224 -3.03 -24.17 16.71
CA GLU A 224 -4.24 -24.02 15.91
C GLU A 224 -5.51 -24.45 16.67
N LYS A 225 -5.40 -25.40 17.60
CA LYS A 225 -6.53 -25.81 18.46
C LYS A 225 -6.96 -24.71 19.41
N GLU A 226 -6.02 -23.93 19.95
CA GLU A 226 -6.33 -22.79 20.81
C GLU A 226 -7.03 -21.70 19.98
N LEU A 227 -6.51 -21.41 18.79
CA LEU A 227 -7.11 -20.44 17.87
C LEU A 227 -8.51 -20.86 17.42
N ALA A 228 -8.73 -22.16 17.17
CA ALA A 228 -10.03 -22.71 16.82
C ALA A 228 -11.04 -22.62 17.98
N ALA A 229 -10.58 -22.75 19.23
CA ALA A 229 -11.43 -22.58 20.41
C ALA A 229 -11.86 -21.12 20.61
N ILE A 230 -10.96 -20.17 20.32
CA ILE A 230 -11.27 -18.72 20.36
C ILE A 230 -12.26 -18.36 19.24
N PHE A 231 -11.93 -18.70 17.99
CA PHE A 231 -12.74 -18.40 16.81
C PHE A 231 -13.64 -19.59 16.44
N CYS A 232 -14.55 -19.93 17.35
CA CYS A 232 -15.43 -21.08 17.23
C CYS A 232 -16.82 -20.75 16.64
N LYS A 233 -17.09 -19.50 16.26
CA LYS A 233 -18.43 -19.10 15.76
C LYS A 233 -18.60 -19.41 14.29
N ASP A 234 -19.84 -19.58 13.85
CA ASP A 234 -20.16 -19.90 12.45
C ASP A 234 -20.12 -18.67 11.55
N THR A 235 -20.30 -17.48 12.12
CA THR A 235 -20.38 -16.24 11.34
C THR A 235 -19.16 -15.34 11.51
N PHE A 236 -18.75 -14.72 10.40
CA PHE A 236 -17.75 -13.65 10.39
C PHE A 236 -18.05 -12.59 11.45
N LYS A 237 -19.30 -12.15 11.57
CA LYS A 237 -19.70 -11.05 12.46
C LYS A 237 -19.47 -11.39 13.93
N GLU A 238 -19.69 -12.64 14.33
CA GLU A 238 -19.50 -13.07 15.72
C GLU A 238 -18.02 -13.26 16.05
N ASP A 239 -17.26 -13.95 15.20
CA ASP A 239 -15.81 -14.07 15.39
C ASP A 239 -15.12 -12.71 15.31
N TYR A 240 -15.61 -11.77 14.50
CA TYR A 240 -15.06 -10.42 14.40
C TYR A 240 -15.26 -9.64 15.71
N ARG A 241 -16.38 -9.85 16.42
CA ARG A 241 -16.59 -9.28 17.76
C ARG A 241 -15.59 -9.84 18.75
N ILE A 242 -15.32 -11.15 18.70
CA ILE A 242 -14.31 -11.80 19.53
C ILE A 242 -12.92 -11.22 19.23
N LEU A 243 -12.54 -11.12 17.96
CA LEU A 243 -11.24 -10.56 17.56
C LEU A 243 -11.01 -9.14 18.10
N ASN A 244 -12.04 -8.29 18.15
CA ASN A 244 -11.95 -6.92 18.67
C ASN A 244 -12.00 -6.82 20.20
N SER A 245 -12.29 -7.91 20.91
CA SER A 245 -12.26 -7.98 22.37
C SER A 245 -11.02 -8.68 22.94
N GLU A 246 -10.19 -9.27 22.07
CA GLU A 246 -9.01 -10.09 22.38
C GLU A 246 -7.66 -9.34 22.30
#